data_AF-A0A3N2FXH1-F1
#
_entry.id   AF-A0A3N2FXH1-F1
#
_cell.length_a   1.000
_cell.length_b   1.000
_cell.length_c   1.000
_cell.angle_alpha   90.00
_cell.angle_beta   90.00
_cell.angle_gamma   90.00
#
_symmetry.space_group_name_H-M   'P 1'
#
loop_
_entity.id
_entity.type
_entity.pdbx_description
1 polymer ?
#
loop_
_entity_poly.entity_id
_entity_poly.type
_entity_poly.pdbx_seq_one_letter_code
_entity_poly.pdbx_strand_id
1 'polypeptide(L)'
;MVVGALVAGGILAGGAVSASAVTERPSEGGVWDHGTRSGGIYGSGGQVYSEYQHSGKSHKATACGHGGCAYSGWQPSSTLAVAHWSPLRASGNTAYYDVLE
;
A
#
# COMPACT_ATOMS: atom_id res chain seq x y z
N MET A 1 -20.06 -22.12 6.79
CA MET A 1 -18.83 -21.90 7.58
C MET A 1 -18.41 -20.47 7.34
N VAL A 2 -18.65 -19.57 8.30
CA VAL A 2 -18.27 -18.16 8.16
C VAL A 2 -16.82 -18.06 8.59
N VAL A 3 -15.89 -18.02 7.64
CA VAL A 3 -14.49 -17.68 7.91
C VAL A 3 -14.43 -16.17 8.01
N GLY A 4 -14.63 -15.67 9.23
CA GLY A 4 -14.40 -14.27 9.57
C GLY A 4 -12.90 -14.02 9.57
N ALA A 5 -12.37 -13.48 8.47
CA ALA A 5 -11.02 -12.97 8.43
C ALA A 5 -10.95 -11.73 9.34
N LEU A 6 -10.25 -11.86 10.47
CA LEU A 6 -9.87 -10.71 11.28
C LEU A 6 -8.82 -9.94 10.48
N VAL A 7 -9.25 -8.82 9.89
CA VAL A 7 -8.36 -7.91 9.17
C VAL A 7 -7.72 -6.98 10.20
N ALA A 8 -6.50 -7.29 10.63
CA ALA A 8 -5.65 -6.32 11.30
C ALA A 8 -5.14 -5.33 10.22
N GLY A 9 -5.84 -4.21 10.05
CA GLY A 9 -5.50 -3.17 9.09
C GLY A 9 -4.85 -1.99 9.77
N GLY A 10 -3.57 -1.74 9.51
CA GLY A 10 -2.89 -0.50 9.87
C GLY A 10 -3.45 0.66 9.05
N ILE A 11 -4.26 1.52 9.68
CA ILE A 11 -4.81 2.71 9.03
C ILE A 11 -3.83 3.87 9.25
N LEU A 12 -3.02 4.20 8.24
CA LEU A 12 -2.25 5.44 8.24
C LEU A 12 -2.71 6.35 7.09
N ALA A 13 -3.35 7.46 7.47
CA ALA A 13 -3.81 8.50 6.56
C ALA A 13 -2.68 9.51 6.32
N GLY A 14 -1.92 9.35 5.23
CA GLY A 14 -0.86 10.29 4.84
C GLY A 14 -1.39 11.49 4.07
N GLY A 15 -1.34 12.69 4.66
CA GLY A 15 -1.72 13.95 4.02
C GLY A 15 -0.55 14.76 3.45
N ALA A 16 -0.80 15.38 2.29
CA ALA A 16 -0.05 16.42 1.57
C ALA A 16 1.21 16.02 0.75
N VAL A 17 1.22 16.54 -0.48
CA VAL A 17 2.20 16.32 -1.56
C VAL A 17 3.60 16.85 -1.27
N SER A 18 4.42 16.02 -0.67
CA SER A 18 5.86 15.94 -0.97
C SER A 18 6.13 14.48 -1.32
N ALA A 19 7.09 14.18 -2.19
CA ALA A 19 7.48 12.79 -2.44
C ALA A 19 7.94 12.19 -1.10
N SER A 20 7.02 11.49 -0.44
CA SER A 20 7.15 11.02 0.93
C SER A 20 7.21 9.51 0.84
N ALA A 21 8.40 8.95 0.96
CA ALA A 21 8.61 7.52 1.10
C ALA A 21 8.73 7.22 2.59
N VAL A 22 7.87 6.37 3.12
CA VAL A 22 7.91 5.91 4.51
C VAL A 22 8.09 4.40 4.49
N THR A 23 9.12 3.93 5.19
CA THR A 23 9.34 2.51 5.46
C THR A 23 8.95 2.22 6.90
N GLU A 24 7.98 1.35 7.10
CA GLU A 24 7.51 0.91 8.40
C GLU A 24 7.77 -0.57 8.62
N ARG A 25 7.94 -0.95 9.88
CA ARG A 25 8.08 -2.34 10.31
C ARG A 25 6.94 -2.64 11.28
N PRO A 26 5.79 -3.10 10.77
CA PRO A 26 4.62 -3.34 11.59
C PRO A 26 4.89 -4.36 12.71
N SER A 27 4.22 -4.21 13.84
CA SER A 27 4.42 -5.07 15.02
C SER A 27 4.03 -6.54 14.76
N GLU A 28 3.12 -6.77 13.82
CA GLU A 28 2.72 -8.10 13.34
C GLU A 28 3.79 -8.78 12.49
N GLY A 29 4.84 -8.05 12.09
CA GLY A 29 5.92 -8.50 11.23
C GLY A 29 5.87 -7.86 9.84
N GLY A 30 6.90 -8.13 9.03
CA GLY A 30 7.00 -7.61 7.67
C GLY A 30 7.64 -6.22 7.55
N VAL A 31 7.68 -5.72 6.32
CA VAL A 31 8.20 -4.41 5.95
C VAL A 31 7.21 -3.78 4.99
N TRP A 32 6.83 -2.54 5.29
CA TRP A 32 5.89 -1.77 4.48
C TRP A 32 6.55 -0.50 3.97
N ASP A 33 6.74 -0.41 2.66
CA ASP A 33 7.22 0.76 1.96
C ASP A 33 6.05 1.43 1.26
N HIS A 34 5.67 2.63 1.69
CA HIS A 34 4.55 3.35 1.09
C HIS A 34 4.84 4.83 0.92
N GLY A 35 4.06 5.46 0.05
CA GLY A 35 4.29 6.86 -0.18
C GLY A 35 3.81 7.42 -1.48
N THR A 36 4.38 8.57 -1.80
CA THR A 36 4.21 9.22 -3.09
C THR A 36 5.58 9.47 -3.72
N ARG A 37 5.69 9.29 -5.03
CA ARG A 37 6.92 9.57 -5.78
C ARG A 37 6.64 10.39 -7.02
N SER A 38 7.51 11.35 -7.33
CA SER A 38 7.48 12.07 -8.60
C SER A 38 7.99 11.18 -9.72
N GLY A 39 7.34 11.22 -10.89
CA GLY A 39 7.76 10.41 -12.05
C GLY A 39 7.04 9.06 -12.12
N GLY A 40 5.71 9.07 -12.09
CA GLY A 40 4.92 7.89 -12.46
C GLY A 40 5.34 7.34 -13.84
N ILE A 41 5.05 6.07 -14.08
CA ILE A 41 5.35 5.38 -15.36
C ILE A 41 4.83 6.28 -16.50
N TYR A 42 5.74 6.70 -17.38
CA TYR A 42 5.55 7.61 -18.53
C TYR A 42 5.41 9.12 -18.27
N GLY A 43 5.88 9.65 -17.13
CA GLY A 43 5.88 11.11 -16.89
C GLY A 43 4.51 11.67 -16.47
N SER A 44 3.57 10.79 -16.10
CA SER A 44 2.14 11.05 -15.87
C SER A 44 1.78 11.87 -14.61
N GLY A 45 2.71 12.63 -14.03
CA GLY A 45 2.44 13.43 -12.83
C GLY A 45 2.28 12.57 -11.58
N GLY A 46 3.42 12.12 -11.04
CA GLY A 46 3.55 11.41 -9.76
C GLY A 46 2.76 10.10 -9.63
N GLN A 47 3.10 9.31 -8.61
CA GLN A 47 2.45 8.04 -8.31
C GLN A 47 2.34 7.84 -6.79
N VAL A 48 1.21 7.29 -6.35
CA VAL A 48 1.04 6.74 -5.00
C VAL A 48 1.44 5.28 -5.04
N TYR A 49 2.21 4.81 -4.08
CA TYR A 49 2.62 3.41 -4.01
C TYR A 49 2.42 2.84 -2.60
N SER A 50 2.15 1.54 -2.55
CA SER A 50 2.10 0.73 -1.35
C SER A 50 2.76 -0.61 -1.69
N GLU A 51 3.86 -0.91 -1.03
CA GLU A 51 4.68 -2.10 -1.24
C GLU A 51 4.85 -2.78 0.12
N TYR A 52 4.21 -3.93 0.30
CA TYR A 52 4.24 -4.64 1.57
C TYR A 52 4.82 -6.03 1.39
N GLN A 53 5.73 -6.42 2.27
CA GLN A 53 6.32 -7.74 2.31
C GLN A 53 6.17 -8.35 3.69
N HIS A 54 5.60 -9.56 3.75
CA HIS A 54 5.51 -10.33 4.98
C HIS A 54 6.04 -11.77 4.77
N SER A 55 6.99 -12.21 5.61
CA SER A 55 7.67 -13.50 5.43
C SER A 55 6.85 -14.72 5.87
N GLY A 56 5.90 -14.53 6.79
CA GLY A 56 5.17 -15.65 7.43
C GLY A 56 3.67 -15.73 7.15
N LYS A 57 3.08 -14.77 6.45
CA LYS A 57 1.61 -14.61 6.31
C LYS A 57 1.25 -14.09 4.93
N SER A 58 0.08 -14.48 4.47
CA SER A 58 -0.51 -13.92 3.25
C SER A 58 -0.90 -12.47 3.49
N HIS A 59 -0.62 -11.61 2.51
CA HIS A 59 -0.77 -10.18 2.68
C HIS A 59 -1.11 -9.50 1.36
N LYS A 60 -1.62 -8.27 1.41
CA LYS A 60 -1.89 -7.44 0.23
C LYS A 60 -1.53 -5.99 0.50
N ALA A 61 -1.30 -5.25 -0.57
CA ALA A 61 -1.07 -3.82 -0.57
C ALA A 61 -2.14 -3.12 -1.42
N THR A 62 -2.52 -1.92 -0.99
CA THR A 62 -3.48 -1.06 -1.69
C THR A 62 -2.92 0.35 -1.77
N ALA A 63 -2.97 0.95 -2.95
CA ALA A 63 -2.63 2.36 -3.15
C ALA A 63 -3.84 3.07 -3.75
N CYS A 64 -4.29 4.14 -3.12
CA CYS A 64 -5.47 4.89 -3.53
C CYS A 64 -5.10 6.34 -3.81
N GLY A 65 -5.84 6.93 -4.73
CA GLY A 65 -5.83 8.36 -4.99
C GLY A 65 -7.21 8.84 -5.42
N HIS A 66 -7.28 10.07 -5.90
CA HIS A 66 -8.53 10.60 -6.42
C HIS A 66 -8.97 9.82 -7.66
N GLY A 67 -10.14 9.19 -7.59
CA GLY A 67 -10.74 8.43 -8.70
C GLY A 67 -10.57 6.91 -8.61
N GLY A 68 -9.87 6.39 -7.60
CA GLY A 68 -9.83 4.94 -7.37
C GLY A 68 -8.63 4.44 -6.58
N CYS A 69 -8.52 3.11 -6.57
CA CYS A 69 -7.47 2.37 -5.88
C CYS A 69 -6.91 1.27 -6.79
N ALA A 70 -5.60 1.07 -6.70
CA ALA A 70 -4.92 -0.11 -7.19
C ALA A 70 -4.72 -1.09 -6.04
N TYR A 71 -4.85 -2.38 -6.36
CA TYR A 71 -4.72 -3.47 -5.41
C TYR A 71 -3.71 -4.48 -5.94
N SER A 72 -2.84 -4.99 -5.07
CA SER A 72 -1.90 -6.06 -5.43
C SER A 72 -2.56 -7.44 -5.54
N GLY A 73 -3.78 -7.58 -5.01
CA GLY A 73 -4.36 -8.87 -4.64
C GLY A 73 -3.65 -9.48 -3.43
N TRP A 74 -4.22 -10.58 -2.90
CA TRP A 74 -3.57 -11.37 -1.85
C TRP A 74 -2.36 -12.10 -2.42
N GLN A 75 -1.19 -11.79 -1.87
CA GLN A 75 0.07 -12.45 -2.16
C GLN A 75 0.39 -13.46 -1.06
N PRO A 76 0.99 -14.61 -1.42
CA PRO A 76 1.46 -15.58 -0.44
C PRO A 76 2.63 -15.01 0.36
N SER A 77 2.99 -15.71 1.44
CA SER A 77 4.13 -15.33 2.27
C SER A 77 5.42 -15.23 1.45
N SER A 78 6.33 -14.35 1.89
CA SER A 78 7.63 -14.06 1.24
C SER A 78 7.56 -13.53 -0.19
N THR A 79 6.37 -13.23 -0.72
CA THR A 79 6.17 -12.52 -1.98
C THR A 79 5.95 -11.04 -1.70
N LEU A 80 6.41 -10.14 -2.56
CA LEU A 80 6.16 -8.71 -2.41
C LEU A 80 4.77 -8.35 -2.96
N ALA A 81 3.92 -7.74 -2.15
CA ALA A 81 2.65 -7.17 -2.57
C ALA A 81 2.85 -5.72 -3.04
N VAL A 82 2.65 -5.45 -4.33
CA VAL A 82 2.88 -4.12 -4.93
C VAL A 82 1.57 -3.54 -5.46
N ALA A 83 1.24 -2.32 -5.04
CA ALA A 83 0.12 -1.56 -5.56
C ALA A 83 0.56 -0.13 -5.90
N HIS A 84 0.27 0.30 -7.13
CA HIS A 84 0.64 1.60 -7.66
C HIS A 84 -0.57 2.30 -8.26
N TRP A 85 -0.83 3.53 -7.84
CA TRP A 85 -1.91 4.37 -8.38
C TRP A 85 -1.38 5.65 -9.02
N SER A 86 -1.91 5.99 -10.19
CA SER A 86 -1.54 7.20 -10.93
C SER A 86 -2.78 7.75 -11.65
N PRO A 87 -2.88 9.07 -11.83
CA PRO A 87 -1.92 10.11 -11.42
C PRO A 87 -1.98 10.45 -9.91
N LEU A 88 -0.86 10.95 -9.38
CA LEU A 88 -0.81 11.55 -8.04
C LEU A 88 -1.61 12.86 -8.02
N ARG A 89 -2.28 13.16 -6.90
CA ARG A 89 -2.96 14.45 -6.70
C ARG A 89 -2.43 15.20 -5.48
N ALA A 90 -2.75 16.48 -5.38
CA ALA A 90 -2.35 17.36 -4.27
C ALA A 90 -2.83 16.86 -2.88
N SER A 91 -3.91 16.07 -2.85
CA SER A 91 -4.51 15.53 -1.64
C SER A 91 -5.27 14.23 -1.93
N GLY A 92 -5.62 13.49 -0.88
CA GLY A 92 -6.43 12.27 -0.98
C GLY A 92 -5.65 11.04 -1.48
N ASN A 93 -4.33 11.06 -1.39
CA ASN A 93 -3.50 9.89 -1.64
C ASN A 93 -3.43 9.07 -0.35
N THR A 94 -3.74 7.79 -0.43
CA THR A 94 -3.65 6.89 0.73
C THR A 94 -3.02 5.58 0.32
N ALA A 95 -2.36 4.94 1.27
CA ALA A 95 -1.75 3.63 1.11
C ALA A 95 -2.19 2.75 2.29
N TYR A 96 -2.44 1.48 1.99
CA TYR A 96 -2.85 0.49 2.98
C TYR A 96 -2.11 -0.82 2.74
N TYR A 97 -2.04 -1.62 3.78
CA TYR A 97 -1.71 -3.04 3.71
C TYR A 97 -2.70 -3.83 4.57
N ASP A 98 -2.87 -5.11 4.24
CA ASP A 98 -3.64 -6.05 5.04
C ASP A 98 -2.87 -7.37 5.16
N VAL A 99 -3.04 -8.04 6.29
CA VAL A 99 -2.42 -9.34 6.58
C VAL A 99 -3.52 -10.33 6.99
N LEU A 100 -3.49 -11.54 6.45
CA LEU A 100 -4.30 -12.66 6.95
C LEU A 100 -3.55 -13.35 8.07
N GLU A 101 -4.23 -13.53 9.20
CA GLU A 101 -3.76 -14.39 10.29
C GLU A 101 -3.96 -15.87 10.01
#